data_AF-A0A1E8E3Z9-F1
#
_entry.id   AF-A0A1E8E3Z9-F1
#
_cell.length_a   1.000
_cell.length_b   1.000
_cell.length_c   1.000
_cell.angle_alpha   90.00
_cell.angle_beta   90.00
_cell.angle_gamma   90.00
#
_symmetry.space_group_name_H-M   'P 1'
#
loop_
_entity.id
_entity.type
_entity.pdbx_description
1 polymer ?
#
loop_
_entity_poly.entity_id
_entity_poly.type
_entity_poly.pdbx_seq_one_letter_code
_entity_poly.pdbx_strand_id
1 'polypeptide(L)'
;MSGGQCRGVKVDPLSKVQISAVATKFRTKVLSFSADEKIDMVDLIENILPTTLGVNYDILEKEVLGPIEAATNPDKGELVIREDVYEALNDPNDPMHGRARFTLAHELGHLVLHEGPALHRQTAMIKHKVFEDSEWHCCK
;
A
#
# COMPACT_ATOMS: atom_id res chain seq x y z
N MET A 1 12.73 21.74 -15.58
CA MET A 1 12.04 22.00 -14.30
C MET A 1 10.59 21.56 -14.45
N SER A 2 10.23 20.43 -13.84
CA SER A 2 8.85 20.04 -13.58
C SER A 2 8.88 19.29 -12.26
N GLY A 3 8.79 20.02 -11.15
CA GLY A 3 8.70 19.41 -9.83
C GLY A 3 7.46 18.53 -9.81
N GLY A 4 7.66 17.21 -9.68
CA GLY A 4 6.56 16.27 -9.49
C GLY A 4 5.75 16.76 -8.29
N GLN A 5 4.44 16.95 -8.50
CA GLN A 5 3.56 17.38 -7.43
C GLN A 5 3.59 16.31 -6.34
N CYS A 6 4.05 16.71 -5.14
CA CYS A 6 3.89 15.95 -3.93
C CYS A 6 2.39 15.92 -3.60
N ARG A 7 1.77 14.74 -3.72
CA ARG A 7 0.33 14.51 -3.47
C ARG A 7 0.09 13.93 -2.07
N GLY A 8 1.13 13.46 -1.41
CA GLY A 8 1.09 12.83 -0.10
C GLY A 8 1.27 13.78 1.06
N VAL A 9 1.39 13.19 2.24
CA VAL A 9 1.76 13.90 3.46
C VAL A 9 3.29 13.87 3.63
N LYS A 10 3.82 14.87 4.33
CA LYS A 10 5.25 14.92 4.61
C LYS A 10 5.62 13.81 5.60
N VAL A 11 6.52 12.93 5.20
CA VAL A 11 7.12 11.88 6.03
C VAL A 11 8.63 12.04 6.09
N ASP A 12 9.28 11.38 7.07
CA ASP A 12 10.73 11.40 7.17
C ASP A 12 11.37 10.86 5.87
N PRO A 13 12.46 11.47 5.40
CA PRO A 13 13.01 11.16 4.10
C PRO A 13 13.58 9.74 4.04
N LEU A 14 13.09 8.91 3.11
CA LEU A 14 13.64 7.58 2.85
C LEU A 14 14.24 7.49 1.44
N SER A 15 15.46 6.98 1.35
CA SER A 15 16.05 6.60 0.07
C SER A 15 15.42 5.30 -0.45
N LYS A 16 15.48 5.09 -1.78
CA LYS A 16 15.03 3.83 -2.41
C LYS A 16 15.64 2.58 -1.77
N VAL A 17 16.90 2.66 -1.35
CA VAL A 17 17.61 1.56 -0.68
C VAL A 17 16.98 1.26 0.68
N GLN A 18 16.56 2.29 1.43
CA GLN A 18 15.87 2.13 2.70
C GLN A 18 14.46 1.53 2.51
N ILE A 19 13.70 2.02 1.53
CA ILE A 19 12.37 1.47 1.19
C ILE A 19 12.49 -0.02 0.83
N SER A 20 13.42 -0.35 -0.07
CA SER A 20 13.68 -1.73 -0.49
C SER A 20 14.13 -2.63 0.68
N ALA A 21 14.96 -2.11 1.59
CA ALA A 21 15.37 -2.83 2.78
C ALA A 21 14.20 -3.09 3.76
N VAL A 22 13.29 -2.12 3.93
CA VAL A 22 12.08 -2.30 4.75
C VAL A 22 11.15 -3.31 4.11
N ALA A 23 10.85 -3.19 2.81
CA ALA A 23 10.02 -4.15 2.07
C ALA A 23 10.60 -5.58 2.14
N THR A 24 11.92 -5.73 1.98
CA THR A 24 12.61 -7.04 2.09
C THR A 24 12.51 -7.62 3.50
N LYS A 25 12.68 -6.78 4.53
CA LYS A 25 12.52 -7.22 5.92
C LYS A 25 11.09 -7.63 6.22
N PHE A 26 10.11 -6.84 5.79
CA PHE A 26 8.69 -7.16 5.97
C PHE A 26 8.35 -8.49 5.31
N ARG A 27 8.76 -8.66 4.06
CA ARG A 27 8.60 -9.90 3.30
C ARG A 27 9.20 -11.13 4.00
N THR A 28 10.45 -11.03 4.44
CA THR A 28 11.18 -12.19 5.00
C THR A 28 10.90 -12.46 6.47
N LYS A 29 10.55 -11.44 7.25
CA LYS A 29 10.39 -11.54 8.71
C LYS A 29 8.94 -11.56 9.16
N VAL A 30 8.05 -10.89 8.43
CA VAL A 30 6.62 -10.81 8.79
C VAL A 30 5.84 -11.79 7.95
N LEU A 31 5.97 -11.73 6.62
CA LEU A 31 5.25 -12.64 5.73
C LEU A 31 5.92 -14.03 5.62
N SER A 32 7.12 -14.19 6.18
CA SER A 32 7.91 -15.43 6.12
C SER A 32 8.17 -15.97 4.69
N PHE A 33 8.05 -15.12 3.67
CA PHE A 33 8.36 -15.48 2.29
C PHE A 33 9.85 -15.36 2.00
N SER A 34 10.37 -16.23 1.14
CA SER A 34 11.72 -16.07 0.58
C SER A 34 11.78 -14.82 -0.30
N ALA A 35 12.97 -14.25 -0.52
CA ALA A 35 13.13 -13.00 -1.28
C ALA A 35 12.61 -13.10 -2.73
N ASP A 36 12.71 -14.29 -3.34
CA ASP A 36 12.40 -14.52 -4.75
C ASP A 36 11.05 -15.23 -4.99
N GLU A 37 10.32 -15.53 -3.93
CA GLU A 37 9.00 -16.19 -4.03
C GLU A 37 7.98 -15.35 -4.82
N LYS A 38 7.06 -16.01 -5.52
CA LYS A 38 5.91 -15.27 -6.03
C LYS A 38 4.92 -15.11 -4.89
N ILE A 39 4.63 -13.86 -4.53
CA ILE A 39 3.58 -13.55 -3.56
C ILE A 39 2.25 -13.61 -4.31
N ASP A 40 1.37 -14.47 -3.83
CA ASP A 40 -0.04 -14.43 -4.19
C ASP A 40 -0.69 -13.29 -3.40
N MET A 41 -1.16 -12.28 -4.12
CA MET A 41 -1.75 -11.08 -3.52
C MET A 41 -3.12 -11.38 -2.90
N VAL A 42 -3.84 -12.38 -3.43
CA VAL A 42 -5.14 -12.80 -2.88
C VAL A 42 -4.90 -13.45 -1.52
N ASP A 43 -3.99 -14.43 -1.46
CA ASP A 43 -3.62 -15.10 -0.21
C ASP A 43 -3.06 -14.11 0.84
N LEU A 44 -2.27 -13.13 0.39
CA LEU A 44 -1.76 -12.09 1.27
C LEU A 44 -2.88 -11.28 1.92
N ILE A 45 -3.92 -10.92 1.17
CA ILE A 45 -5.03 -10.10 1.68
C ILE A 45 -5.99 -10.91 2.53
N GLU A 46 -6.36 -12.11 2.09
CA GLU A 46 -7.38 -12.91 2.75
C GLU A 46 -6.85 -13.64 3.98
N ASN A 47 -5.60 -14.11 3.93
CA ASN A 47 -5.02 -14.89 5.01
C ASN A 47 -4.00 -14.08 5.80
N ILE A 48 -3.01 -13.47 5.14
CA ILE A 48 -1.85 -12.93 5.86
C ILE A 48 -2.16 -11.61 6.56
N LEU A 49 -2.87 -10.68 5.92
CA LEU A 49 -3.28 -9.41 6.53
C LEU A 49 -4.08 -9.61 7.84
N PRO A 50 -5.19 -10.35 7.86
CA PRO A 50 -5.98 -10.51 9.08
C PRO A 50 -5.28 -11.39 10.12
N THR A 51 -4.55 -12.43 9.71
CA THR A 51 -3.94 -13.36 10.70
C THR A 51 -2.61 -12.87 11.27
N THR A 52 -1.78 -12.20 10.47
CA THR A 52 -0.41 -11.81 10.85
C THR A 52 -0.33 -10.36 11.27
N LEU A 53 -1.06 -9.46 10.61
CA LEU A 53 -1.06 -8.02 10.92
C LEU A 53 -2.28 -7.58 11.75
N GLY A 54 -3.34 -8.39 11.79
CA GLY A 54 -4.61 -7.98 12.40
C GLY A 54 -5.32 -6.88 11.61
N VAL A 55 -4.98 -6.73 10.32
CA VAL A 55 -5.60 -5.75 9.42
C VAL A 55 -6.81 -6.40 8.78
N ASN A 56 -7.98 -5.78 8.94
CA ASN A 56 -9.20 -6.21 8.29
C ASN A 56 -9.24 -5.68 6.87
N TYR A 57 -9.90 -6.40 5.96
CA TYR A 57 -10.16 -5.91 4.62
C TYR A 57 -11.67 -5.88 4.34
N ASP A 58 -12.11 -4.85 3.63
CA ASP A 58 -13.48 -4.67 3.19
C ASP A 58 -13.53 -4.48 1.68
N ILE A 59 -14.50 -5.10 1.03
CA ILE A 59 -14.76 -4.95 -0.40
C ILE A 59 -15.99 -4.07 -0.57
N LEU A 60 -15.84 -2.94 -1.27
CA LEU A 60 -16.93 -2.00 -1.51
C LEU A 60 -17.21 -1.84 -3.01
N GLU A 61 -18.49 -1.60 -3.31
CA GLU A 61 -18.96 -1.37 -4.66
C GLU A 61 -18.31 -0.14 -5.30
N LYS A 62 -18.20 -0.17 -6.63
CA LYS A 62 -17.57 0.91 -7.39
C LYS A 62 -18.26 2.26 -7.19
N GLU A 63 -19.57 2.24 -7.04
CA GLU A 63 -20.41 3.42 -6.80
C GLU A 63 -20.11 4.06 -5.45
N VAL A 64 -19.69 3.26 -4.46
CA VAL A 64 -19.40 3.71 -3.09
C VAL A 64 -18.02 4.36 -3.01
N LEU A 65 -17.00 3.72 -3.60
CA LEU A 65 -15.62 4.23 -3.60
C LEU A 65 -15.34 5.26 -4.71
N GLY A 66 -16.15 5.27 -5.75
CA GLY A 66 -16.00 6.13 -6.91
C GLY A 66 -14.61 5.98 -7.56
N PRO A 67 -13.80 7.06 -7.63
CA PRO A 67 -12.50 7.01 -8.29
C PRO A 67 -11.41 6.25 -7.51
N ILE A 68 -11.65 5.92 -6.24
CA ILE A 68 -10.67 5.27 -5.37
C ILE A 68 -10.64 3.77 -5.66
N GLU A 69 -9.49 3.24 -6.08
CA GLU A 69 -9.32 1.82 -6.43
C GLU A 69 -9.10 0.93 -5.20
N ALA A 70 -8.34 1.42 -4.23
CA ALA A 70 -8.21 0.88 -2.90
C ALA A 70 -7.77 2.01 -1.96
N ALA A 71 -7.98 1.85 -0.66
CA ALA A 71 -7.52 2.78 0.34
C ALA A 71 -7.21 2.07 1.66
N THR A 72 -6.05 2.38 2.22
CA THR A 72 -5.65 1.93 3.54
C THR A 72 -6.03 2.95 4.60
N ASN A 73 -6.57 2.48 5.73
CA ASN A 73 -6.72 3.24 6.95
C ASN A 73 -5.80 2.69 8.06
N PRO A 74 -4.59 3.26 8.22
CA PRO A 74 -3.63 2.82 9.23
C PRO A 74 -4.10 3.01 10.68
N ASP A 75 -5.01 3.97 10.93
CA ASP A 75 -5.49 4.25 12.29
C ASP A 75 -6.44 3.17 12.80
N LYS A 76 -7.12 2.48 11.88
CA LYS A 76 -8.06 1.40 12.19
C LYS A 76 -7.54 0.01 11.84
N GLY A 77 -6.43 -0.09 11.11
CA GLY A 77 -5.97 -1.35 10.54
C GLY A 77 -7.00 -1.91 9.57
N GLU A 78 -7.50 -1.07 8.66
CA GLU A 78 -8.51 -1.46 7.66
C GLU A 78 -7.98 -1.19 6.25
N LEU A 79 -8.14 -2.17 5.35
CA LEU A 79 -7.86 -2.04 3.92
C LEU A 79 -9.18 -2.13 3.15
N VAL A 80 -9.55 -1.06 2.46
CA VAL A 80 -10.76 -1.03 1.65
C VAL A 80 -10.40 -1.21 0.18
N ILE A 81 -11.03 -2.14 -0.50
CA ILE A 81 -10.75 -2.51 -1.89
C ILE A 81 -12.02 -2.33 -2.71
N ARG A 82 -11.91 -1.73 -3.90
CA ARG A 82 -13.05 -1.65 -4.81
C ARG A 82 -13.34 -3.01 -5.42
N GLU A 83 -14.62 -3.35 -5.57
CA GLU A 83 -15.05 -4.66 -6.06
C GLU A 83 -14.39 -5.05 -7.39
N ASP A 84 -14.33 -4.14 -8.37
CA ASP A 84 -13.76 -4.40 -9.70
C ASP A 84 -12.25 -4.64 -9.65
N VAL A 85 -11.57 -4.09 -8.64
CA VAL A 85 -10.14 -4.32 -8.38
C VAL A 85 -9.95 -5.70 -7.73
N TYR A 86 -10.80 -6.08 -6.79
CA TYR A 86 -10.76 -7.38 -6.16
C TYR A 86 -11.12 -8.51 -7.14
N GLU A 87 -12.11 -8.31 -8.00
CA GLU A 87 -12.46 -9.25 -9.08
C GLU A 87 -11.30 -9.41 -10.07
N ALA A 88 -10.71 -8.29 -10.53
CA ALA A 88 -9.55 -8.33 -11.41
C ALA A 88 -8.31 -8.97 -10.75
N LEU A 89 -8.19 -8.91 -9.42
CA LEU A 89 -7.13 -9.61 -8.70
C LEU A 89 -7.29 -11.14 -8.79
N ASN A 90 -8.53 -11.62 -8.77
CA ASN A 90 -8.88 -13.03 -8.83
C ASN A 90 -8.89 -13.60 -10.26
N ASP A 91 -9.03 -12.77 -11.30
CA ASP A 91 -8.93 -13.19 -12.71
C ASP A 91 -7.57 -12.82 -13.32
N PRO A 92 -6.64 -13.78 -13.52
CA PRO A 92 -5.33 -13.51 -14.12
C PRO A 92 -5.38 -13.10 -15.60
N ASN A 93 -6.51 -13.28 -16.28
CA ASN A 93 -6.69 -12.85 -17.68
C ASN A 93 -7.30 -11.44 -17.78
N ASP A 94 -7.73 -10.86 -16.66
CA ASP A 94 -8.29 -9.52 -16.66
C ASP A 94 -7.19 -8.49 -16.99
N PRO A 95 -7.41 -7.56 -17.93
CA PRO A 95 -6.44 -6.51 -18.25
C PRO A 95 -6.06 -5.63 -17.04
N MET A 96 -6.92 -5.55 -16.02
CA MET A 96 -6.69 -4.84 -14.77
C MET A 96 -5.91 -5.67 -13.74
N HIS A 97 -5.69 -6.98 -13.94
CA HIS A 97 -5.02 -7.86 -12.98
C HIS A 97 -3.65 -7.32 -12.53
N GLY A 98 -2.82 -6.88 -13.48
CA GLY A 98 -1.51 -6.29 -13.15
C GLY A 98 -1.61 -4.97 -12.37
N ARG A 99 -2.62 -4.15 -12.66
CA ARG A 99 -2.89 -2.88 -11.98
C ARG A 99 -3.42 -3.12 -10.56
N ALA A 100 -4.37 -4.04 -10.40
CA ALA A 100 -4.93 -4.42 -9.10
C ALA A 100 -3.83 -4.87 -8.13
N ARG A 101 -2.90 -5.72 -8.61
CA ARG A 101 -1.74 -6.15 -7.83
C ARG A 101 -0.85 -4.99 -7.39
N PHE A 102 -0.58 -4.03 -8.29
CA PHE A 102 0.22 -2.85 -7.96
C PHE A 102 -0.49 -1.94 -6.97
N THR A 103 -1.77 -1.64 -7.18
CA THR A 103 -2.58 -0.81 -6.29
C THR A 103 -2.61 -1.39 -4.87
N LEU A 104 -2.81 -2.70 -4.73
CA LEU A 104 -2.83 -3.34 -3.41
C LEU A 104 -1.44 -3.41 -2.76
N ALA A 105 -0.39 -3.65 -3.54
CA ALA A 105 0.98 -3.59 -3.03
C ALA A 105 1.37 -2.17 -2.58
N HIS A 106 0.87 -1.14 -3.27
CA HIS A 106 1.05 0.26 -2.91
C HIS A 106 0.39 0.59 -1.56
N GLU A 107 -0.87 0.19 -1.40
CA GLU A 107 -1.62 0.32 -0.14
C GLU A 107 -0.96 -0.45 1.02
N LEU A 108 -0.48 -1.67 0.77
CA LEU A 108 0.33 -2.42 1.75
C LEU A 108 1.61 -1.67 2.12
N GLY A 109 2.23 -0.98 1.17
CA GLY A 109 3.36 -0.09 1.42
C GLY A 109 3.01 1.00 2.43
N HIS A 110 1.81 1.57 2.36
CA HIS A 110 1.33 2.54 3.35
C HIS A 110 1.19 1.93 4.73
N LEU A 111 0.67 0.70 4.86
CA LEU A 111 0.66 0.00 6.14
C LEU A 111 2.08 -0.20 6.68
N VAL A 112 2.97 -0.76 5.88
CA VAL A 112 4.30 -1.18 6.36
C VAL A 112 5.25 -0.02 6.62
N LEU A 113 5.24 1.00 5.77
CA LEU A 113 6.16 2.15 5.86
C LEU A 113 5.61 3.26 6.76
N HIS A 114 4.30 3.30 6.96
CA HIS A 114 3.64 4.42 7.60
C HIS A 114 2.72 4.04 8.77
N GLU A 115 2.57 2.75 9.14
CA GLU A 115 2.06 2.38 10.47
C GLU A 115 3.06 2.77 11.57
N GLY A 116 2.71 3.85 12.25
CA GLY A 116 3.45 4.37 13.39
C GLY A 116 3.09 5.84 13.62
N PRO A 117 3.45 6.41 14.79
CA PRO A 117 3.15 7.79 15.16
C PRO A 117 3.76 8.88 14.24
N ALA A 118 4.37 8.49 13.12
CA ALA A 118 4.86 9.37 12.07
C ALA A 118 3.72 10.03 11.27
N LEU A 119 2.65 9.30 10.93
CA LEU A 119 1.46 9.89 10.28
C LEU A 119 0.72 10.87 11.20
N HIS A 120 0.67 10.56 12.50
CA HIS A 120 0.01 11.37 13.52
C HIS A 120 0.62 12.76 13.73
N ARG A 121 1.84 13.03 13.23
CA ARG A 121 2.57 14.26 13.57
C ARG A 121 2.52 15.35 12.50
N GLN A 122 2.16 15.04 11.25
CA GLN A 122 2.21 16.02 10.16
C GLN A 122 1.05 15.90 9.17
N THR A 123 -0.18 16.06 9.65
CA THR A 123 -1.41 16.22 8.83
C THR A 123 -1.47 17.56 8.06
N ALA A 124 -0.44 18.40 8.19
CA ALA A 124 -0.36 19.62 7.39
C ALA A 124 0.19 19.28 6.00
N MET A 125 -0.52 19.69 4.94
CA MET A 125 0.00 19.74 3.58
C MET A 125 1.16 20.75 3.50
N ILE A 126 2.30 20.40 4.10
CA ILE A 126 3.52 21.18 4.06
C ILE A 126 4.15 20.90 2.69
N LYS A 127 4.53 21.93 1.94
CA LYS A 127 5.39 21.75 0.76
C LYS A 127 6.67 21.02 1.19
N HIS A 128 6.82 19.79 0.75
CA HIS A 128 7.96 18.94 1.06
C HIS A 128 8.61 18.45 -0.23
N LYS A 129 9.86 17.98 -0.12
CA LYS A 129 10.59 17.45 -1.28
C LYS A 129 10.02 16.09 -1.65
N VAL A 130 10.19 15.69 -2.91
CA VAL A 130 9.62 14.43 -3.45
C VAL A 130 10.04 13.18 -2.65
N PHE A 131 11.24 13.18 -2.04
CA PHE A 131 11.70 12.08 -1.19
C PHE A 131 11.19 12.15 0.26
N GLU A 132 10.36 13.13 0.58
CA GLU A 132 9.67 13.30 1.88
C GLU A 132 8.17 13.03 1.69
N ASP A 133 7.71 12.52 0.55
CA ASP A 133 6.31 12.36 0.18
C ASP A 133 5.84 10.90 0.36
N SER A 134 4.76 10.68 1.11
CA SER A 134 4.22 9.33 1.39
C SER A 134 3.81 8.55 0.13
N GLU A 135 3.22 9.23 -0.86
CA GLU A 135 2.79 8.61 -2.12
C GLU A 135 4.01 8.23 -2.97
N TRP A 136 5.04 9.09 -2.95
CA TRP A 136 6.30 8.80 -3.64
C TRP A 136 7.02 7.59 -3.04
N HIS A 137 6.97 7.41 -1.72
CA HIS A 137 7.56 6.24 -1.06
C HIS A 137 6.84 4.94 -1.42
N CYS A 138 5.51 4.95 -1.54
CA CYS A 138 4.72 3.76 -1.86
C CYS A 138 4.65 3.43 -3.36
N CYS A 139 5.08 4.36 -4.24
CA CYS A 139 5.16 4.14 -5.69
C CYS A 139 6.53 3.58 -6.18
N LYS A 140 7.47 3.27 -5.27
CA LYS A 140 8.86 2.93 -5.60
C LYS A 140 9.24 1.49 -5.33
#